data_AF-A0AAD1WDA4-F1
#
_entry.id   AF-A0AAD1WDA4-F1
#
_cell.length_a   1.000
_cell.length_b   1.000
_cell.length_c   1.000
_cell.angle_alpha   90.00
_cell.angle_beta   90.00
_cell.angle_gamma   90.00
#
_symmetry.space_group_name_H-M   'P 1'
#
loop_
_entity.id
_entity.type
_entity.pdbx_description
1 polymer ?
#
loop_
_entity_poly.entity_id
_entity_poly.type
_entity_poly.pdbx_seq_one_letter_code
_entity_poly.pdbx_strand_id
1 'polypeptide(L)'
;MCSGRMCNNFRIWTRDPPFQVDQLIDQTRHVSRATMGAIPHWLVLRVLALMRVNLPHNQRSPCCYSNQNAASNSSINSSPSNMGKIIFYEDKNFQGRSYECSSDCSDLSSYFNRCNSIRVESGNWILYEQPNFKGYQYYLRRGEYPDFQQWLGFNDSVRSCHLTTQHRGPFIIKVYEKEDFKGQMMEFTEDCQNVHERFRYNDIHSCHVLDGHWMFYEEQNYRGRQYYLKPGEYRRYTNWGAMNPRVGSFRRVQHLY
;
A
#
# COMPACT_ATOMS: atom_id res chain seq x y z
N MET A 1 -27.45 15.02 36.68
CA MET A 1 -27.61 16.31 37.36
C MET A 1 -26.56 17.27 36.86
N CYS A 2 -27.00 18.48 36.50
CA CYS A 2 -26.32 19.49 35.68
C CYS A 2 -25.07 20.13 36.28
N SER A 3 -24.22 20.67 35.40
CA SER A 3 -23.54 21.99 35.45
C SER A 3 -22.26 21.89 34.60
N GLY A 4 -22.01 22.60 33.51
CA GLY A 4 -22.36 23.97 33.17
C GLY A 4 -21.13 24.87 33.32
N ARG A 5 -20.50 25.31 32.21
CA ARG A 5 -20.07 26.70 31.92
C ARG A 5 -19.04 26.76 30.78
N MET A 6 -19.45 27.46 29.73
CA MET A 6 -18.64 28.03 28.67
C MET A 6 -17.77 29.17 29.22
N CYS A 7 -16.58 29.35 28.65
CA CYS A 7 -15.83 30.61 28.73
C CYS A 7 -15.93 31.36 27.39
N ASN A 8 -16.23 32.64 27.51
CA ASN A 8 -16.49 33.62 26.45
C ASN A 8 -15.23 34.42 26.09
N ASN A 9 -15.38 35.17 24.99
CA ASN A 9 -14.63 36.35 24.54
C ASN A 9 -13.40 36.12 23.64
N PHE A 10 -13.50 36.53 22.37
CA PHE A 10 -12.82 37.76 21.92
C PHE A 10 -13.54 38.41 20.72
N ARG A 11 -13.38 39.74 20.67
CA ARG A 11 -14.19 40.75 19.98
C ARG A 11 -14.00 40.82 18.46
N ILE A 12 -15.08 41.32 17.87
CA ILE A 12 -15.33 41.78 16.49
C ILE A 12 -14.44 42.98 16.12
N TRP A 13 -13.92 42.99 14.89
CA TRP A 13 -13.60 44.21 14.13
C TRP A 13 -14.46 44.24 12.87
N THR A 14 -15.32 45.26 12.75
CA THR A 14 -15.98 45.68 11.51
C THR A 14 -15.33 46.97 11.04
N ARG A 15 -15.08 47.11 9.72
CA ARG A 15 -15.02 48.39 8.99
C ARG A 15 -15.10 48.16 7.47
N ASP A 16 -16.12 48.80 6.89
CA ASP A 16 -16.32 49.25 5.48
C ASP A 16 -16.74 48.22 4.40
N PRO A 17 -17.41 48.64 3.28
CA PRO A 17 -18.86 48.93 3.15
C PRO A 17 -19.53 48.14 1.98
N PRO A 18 -20.85 48.27 1.71
CA PRO A 18 -21.59 47.32 0.88
C PRO A 18 -21.56 47.69 -0.61
N PHE A 19 -21.25 46.73 -1.49
CA PHE A 19 -21.58 46.82 -2.91
C PHE A 19 -22.75 45.87 -3.24
N GLN A 20 -23.82 46.47 -3.73
CA GLN A 20 -25.10 45.90 -4.08
C GLN A 20 -24.96 44.77 -5.11
N VAL A 21 -25.42 43.57 -4.75
CA VAL A 21 -25.81 42.52 -5.69
C VAL A 21 -27.33 42.53 -5.69
N ASP A 22 -27.93 43.42 -6.48
CA ASP A 22 -29.36 43.38 -6.81
C ASP A 22 -29.59 44.24 -8.06
N GLN A 23 -29.30 43.65 -9.23
CA GLN A 23 -29.92 44.02 -10.50
C GLN A 23 -29.59 42.94 -11.53
N LEU A 24 -30.28 41.81 -11.41
CA LEU A 24 -30.31 40.76 -12.41
C LEU A 24 -31.72 40.19 -12.47
N ILE A 25 -32.68 41.03 -12.86
CA ILE A 25 -34.00 40.71 -13.44
C ILE A 25 -34.51 42.06 -13.97
N ASP A 26 -34.21 42.37 -15.24
CA ASP A 26 -35.13 42.95 -16.23
C ASP A 26 -34.32 43.48 -17.41
N GLN A 27 -34.29 42.72 -18.51
CA GLN A 27 -34.27 43.22 -19.90
C GLN A 27 -34.10 42.04 -20.87
N THR A 28 -35.08 41.16 -20.91
CA THR A 28 -35.31 40.27 -22.06
C THR A 28 -36.72 40.46 -22.59
N ARG A 29 -37.04 41.69 -23.00
CA ARG A 29 -38.17 41.98 -23.88
C ARG A 29 -37.78 43.11 -24.84
N HIS A 30 -37.17 42.73 -25.95
CA HIS A 30 -37.52 43.25 -27.28
C HIS A 30 -36.75 42.45 -28.33
N VAL A 31 -37.40 41.38 -28.82
CA VAL A 31 -37.07 40.80 -30.11
C VAL A 31 -37.83 41.62 -31.15
N SER A 32 -37.10 42.27 -32.05
CA SER A 32 -37.51 42.37 -33.46
C SER A 32 -36.33 42.76 -34.35
N ARG A 33 -36.03 41.82 -35.25
CA ARG A 33 -35.44 41.97 -36.59
C ARG A 33 -34.02 42.54 -36.69
N ALA A 34 -33.04 41.68 -36.98
CA ALA A 34 -32.71 41.30 -38.36
C ALA A 34 -31.43 40.43 -38.40
N THR A 35 -31.43 39.47 -39.34
CA THR A 35 -30.27 38.76 -39.93
C THR A 35 -29.48 37.76 -39.08
N MET A 36 -29.54 36.50 -39.53
CA MET A 36 -28.66 35.38 -39.20
C MET A 36 -27.19 35.77 -39.38
N GLY A 37 -26.38 35.55 -38.36
CA GLY A 37 -24.93 35.68 -38.43
C GLY A 37 -24.28 34.89 -37.30
N ALA A 38 -23.40 33.95 -37.66
CA ALA A 38 -22.71 33.05 -36.74
C ALA A 38 -22.01 33.80 -35.59
N ILE A 39 -22.04 33.20 -34.39
CA ILE A 39 -21.30 33.71 -33.22
C ILE A 39 -19.81 33.77 -33.59
N PRO A 40 -19.16 34.96 -33.51
CA PRO A 40 -17.75 35.07 -33.84
C PRO A 40 -16.88 34.21 -32.90
N HIS A 41 -15.96 33.42 -33.47
CA HIS A 41 -15.07 32.51 -32.74
C HIS A 41 -14.26 33.19 -31.62
N TRP A 42 -13.99 34.49 -31.73
CA TRP A 42 -13.32 35.27 -30.69
C TRP A 42 -14.17 35.41 -29.40
N LEU A 43 -15.50 35.37 -29.50
CA LEU A 43 -16.41 35.40 -28.35
C LEU A 43 -16.38 34.07 -27.59
N VAL A 44 -16.27 32.94 -28.32
CA VAL A 44 -16.12 31.60 -27.74
C VAL A 44 -14.77 31.45 -27.03
N LEU A 45 -13.69 31.96 -27.63
CA LEU A 45 -12.36 31.98 -27.00
C LEU A 45 -12.31 32.88 -25.76
N ARG A 46 -13.05 33.99 -25.73
CA ARG A 46 -13.15 34.85 -24.53
C ARG A 46 -13.90 34.16 -23.38
N VAL A 47 -14.96 33.41 -23.68
CA VAL A 47 -15.71 32.63 -22.66
C VAL A 47 -14.87 31.45 -22.14
N LEU A 48 -14.12 30.76 -23.00
CA LEU A 48 -13.21 29.68 -22.59
C LEU A 48 -12.00 30.21 -21.79
N ALA A 49 -11.49 31.40 -22.09
CA ALA A 49 -10.42 32.04 -21.33
C ALA A 49 -10.89 32.55 -19.96
N LEU A 50 -12.14 33.00 -19.84
CA LEU A 50 -12.75 33.42 -18.56
C LEU A 50 -13.14 32.25 -17.65
N MET A 51 -13.25 31.02 -18.17
CA MET A 51 -13.40 29.80 -17.35
C MET A 51 -12.07 29.17 -16.93
N ARG A 52 -10.93 29.80 -17.23
CA ARG A 52 -9.61 29.23 -16.98
C ARG A 52 -8.68 30.17 -16.22
N VAL A 53 -9.19 30.79 -15.15
CA VAL A 53 -8.34 31.47 -14.17
C VAL A 53 -8.90 31.23 -12.76
N ASN A 54 -8.03 30.75 -11.87
CA ASN A 54 -8.16 30.57 -10.42
C ASN A 54 -8.60 29.21 -9.88
N LEU A 55 -7.61 28.33 -9.67
CA LEU A 55 -7.58 27.38 -8.56
C LEU A 55 -6.20 27.49 -7.89
N PRO A 56 -6.10 27.92 -6.62
CA PRO A 56 -4.83 27.93 -5.91
C PRO A 56 -4.46 26.51 -5.47
N HIS A 57 -3.20 26.14 -5.73
CA HIS A 57 -2.55 24.95 -5.19
C HIS A 57 -2.51 25.06 -3.66
N ASN A 58 -3.34 24.29 -2.97
CA ASN A 58 -3.18 24.04 -1.54
C ASN A 58 -3.06 22.52 -1.33
N GLN A 59 -1.84 22.07 -1.04
CA GLN A 59 -1.56 20.71 -0.63
C GLN A 59 -2.17 20.46 0.75
N ARG A 60 -3.30 19.76 0.78
CA ARG A 60 -3.71 18.96 1.94
C ARG A 60 -4.21 17.62 1.41
N SER A 61 -3.49 16.56 1.76
CA SER A 61 -3.86 15.17 1.52
C SER A 61 -5.28 14.90 2.03
N PRO A 62 -6.15 14.21 1.28
CA PRO A 62 -7.38 13.70 1.85
C PRO A 62 -7.02 12.50 2.72
N CYS A 63 -7.20 12.62 4.04
CA CYS A 63 -7.28 11.47 4.92
C CYS A 63 -8.50 10.65 4.49
N CYS A 64 -8.27 9.43 4.02
CA CYS A 64 -9.32 8.49 3.67
C CYS A 64 -10.06 8.08 4.96
N TYR A 65 -11.20 8.72 5.23
CA TYR A 65 -12.20 8.18 6.16
C TYR A 65 -12.92 7.04 5.45
N SER A 66 -12.55 5.80 5.76
CA SER A 66 -13.39 4.63 5.43
C SER A 66 -14.43 4.45 6.52
N ASN A 67 -15.70 4.47 6.12
CA ASN A 67 -16.88 4.20 6.96
C ASN A 67 -16.74 2.92 7.77
N GLN A 68 -16.90 3.05 9.09
CA GLN A 68 -17.13 1.94 10.00
C GLN A 68 -18.61 1.52 9.92
N ASN A 69 -18.85 0.23 9.68
CA ASN A 69 -19.97 -0.47 10.31
C ASN A 69 -19.72 -1.98 10.37
N ALA A 70 -20.06 -2.54 11.53
CA ALA A 70 -20.17 -3.96 11.92
C ALA A 70 -18.94 -4.69 12.52
N ALA A 71 -18.93 -4.68 13.87
CA ALA A 71 -18.74 -5.83 14.77
C ALA A 71 -17.35 -6.46 14.96
N SER A 72 -16.64 -6.03 16.00
CA SER A 72 -16.51 -6.76 17.29
C SER A 72 -15.40 -6.14 18.14
N ASN A 73 -15.75 -5.75 19.37
CA ASN A 73 -14.82 -5.20 20.36
C ASN A 73 -13.78 -6.25 20.77
N SER A 74 -12.53 -6.04 20.38
CA SER A 74 -11.38 -6.44 21.18
C SER A 74 -10.42 -5.27 21.26
N SER A 75 -10.31 -4.70 22.45
CA SER A 75 -9.36 -3.67 22.82
C SER A 75 -7.94 -4.23 22.71
N ILE A 76 -7.28 -4.03 21.57
CA ILE A 76 -5.86 -4.32 21.42
C ILE A 76 -5.10 -3.14 22.00
N ASN A 77 -4.45 -3.39 23.15
CA ASN A 77 -3.39 -2.53 23.68
C ASN A 77 -2.31 -2.36 22.60
N SER A 78 -2.29 -1.21 21.92
CA SER A 78 -1.18 -0.81 21.07
C SER A 78 0.03 -0.49 21.95
N SER A 79 0.85 -1.51 22.18
CA SER A 79 2.24 -1.34 22.63
C SER A 79 2.97 -0.35 21.70
N PRO A 80 3.97 0.41 22.19
CA PRO A 80 4.59 1.48 21.43
C PRO A 80 5.09 0.92 20.10
N SER A 81 4.42 1.40 19.06
CA SER A 81 4.41 0.91 17.69
C SER A 81 5.83 0.76 17.18
N ASN A 82 6.12 -0.42 16.66
CA ASN A 82 7.25 -0.67 15.77
C ASN A 82 6.99 0.16 14.50
N MET A 83 7.31 1.45 14.53
CA MET A 83 7.06 2.37 13.42
C MET A 83 7.95 1.94 12.27
N GLY A 84 7.36 1.22 11.31
CA GLY A 84 8.03 0.93 10.04
C GLY A 84 8.20 2.23 9.27
N LYS A 85 9.29 2.33 8.52
CA LYS A 85 9.53 3.44 7.60
C LYS A 85 10.28 2.93 6.39
N ILE A 86 9.69 3.16 5.23
CA ILE A 86 10.21 2.81 3.91
C ILE A 86 10.09 4.01 2.98
N ILE A 87 11.11 4.23 2.16
CA ILE A 87 11.15 5.30 1.17
C ILE A 87 11.39 4.67 -0.20
N PHE A 88 10.47 4.93 -1.12
CA PHE A 88 10.53 4.52 -2.51
C PHE A 88 11.09 5.66 -3.36
N TYR A 89 11.90 5.34 -4.37
CA TYR A 89 12.50 6.30 -5.30
C TYR A 89 12.23 5.85 -6.73
N GLU A 90 11.80 6.79 -7.59
CA GLU A 90 11.46 6.49 -8.99
C GLU A 90 12.67 6.04 -9.82
N ASP A 91 13.88 6.51 -9.49
CA ASP A 91 15.12 6.19 -10.20
C ASP A 91 16.10 5.38 -9.32
N LYS A 92 17.15 4.85 -9.94
CA LYS A 92 18.19 4.06 -9.24
C LYS A 92 19.03 4.94 -8.31
N ASN A 93 19.73 4.32 -7.36
CA ASN A 93 20.66 4.99 -6.44
C ASN A 93 20.02 6.15 -5.64
N PHE A 94 18.76 5.97 -5.24
CA PHE A 94 18.00 6.89 -4.39
C PHE A 94 17.81 8.29 -5.00
N GLN A 95 17.61 8.33 -6.32
CA GLN A 95 17.42 9.55 -7.10
C GLN A 95 15.96 9.71 -7.57
N GLY A 96 15.65 10.89 -8.12
CA GLY A 96 14.33 11.19 -8.65
C GLY A 96 13.31 11.52 -7.57
N ARG A 97 12.03 11.41 -7.91
CA ARG A 97 10.93 11.63 -6.97
C ARG A 97 10.91 10.51 -5.93
N SER A 98 10.70 10.87 -4.67
CA SER A 98 10.56 9.92 -3.57
C SER A 98 9.18 9.96 -2.92
N TYR A 99 8.79 8.83 -2.33
CA TYR A 99 7.60 8.72 -1.49
C TYR A 99 7.94 7.93 -0.23
N GLU A 100 7.60 8.50 0.92
CA GLU A 100 7.77 7.86 2.23
C GLU A 100 6.46 7.22 2.67
N CYS A 101 6.55 5.98 3.18
CA CYS A 101 5.44 5.24 3.74
C CYS A 101 5.82 4.67 5.11
N SER A 102 4.88 4.72 6.05
CA SER A 102 5.07 4.25 7.43
C SER A 102 4.03 3.22 7.89
N SER A 103 3.12 2.83 7.00
CA SER A 103 2.04 1.88 7.25
C SER A 103 1.74 1.05 6.00
N ASP A 104 0.79 0.13 6.11
CA ASP A 104 0.24 -0.56 4.95
C ASP A 104 -0.32 0.44 3.92
N CYS A 105 -0.13 0.16 2.64
CA CYS A 105 -0.70 0.91 1.54
C CYS A 105 -1.17 -0.05 0.44
N SER A 106 -2.47 -0.05 0.15
CA SER A 106 -3.07 -0.94 -0.85
C SER A 106 -2.94 -0.45 -2.28
N ASP A 107 -2.62 0.83 -2.51
CA ASP A 107 -2.37 1.36 -3.85
C ASP A 107 -1.40 2.55 -3.82
N LEU A 108 -0.21 2.32 -4.35
CA LEU A 108 0.87 3.30 -4.45
C LEU A 108 0.85 4.07 -5.78
N SER A 109 -0.04 3.71 -6.71
CA SER A 109 -0.05 4.25 -8.09
C SER A 109 -0.26 5.76 -8.16
N SER A 110 -0.86 6.37 -7.13
CA SER A 110 -1.06 7.82 -7.06
C SER A 110 0.20 8.59 -6.64
N TYR A 111 1.17 7.91 -6.02
CA TYR A 111 2.39 8.53 -5.50
C TYR A 111 3.55 8.47 -6.50
N PHE A 112 3.70 7.35 -7.20
CA PHE A 112 4.72 7.14 -8.22
C PHE A 112 4.27 6.08 -9.24
N ASN A 113 4.85 6.13 -10.45
CA ASN A 113 4.51 5.19 -11.53
C ASN A 113 5.48 4.01 -11.66
N ARG A 114 6.69 4.16 -11.11
CA ARG A 114 7.79 3.19 -11.12
C ARG A 114 8.62 3.31 -9.85
N CYS A 115 9.34 2.25 -9.48
CA CYS A 115 10.21 2.22 -8.30
C CYS A 115 11.50 1.47 -8.61
N ASN A 116 12.62 2.19 -8.66
CA ASN A 116 13.92 1.63 -9.05
C ASN A 116 14.92 1.56 -7.89
N SER A 117 14.69 2.26 -6.78
CA SER A 117 15.47 2.07 -5.55
C SER A 117 14.65 2.32 -4.29
N ILE A 118 15.05 1.69 -3.18
CA ILE A 118 14.28 1.68 -1.93
C ILE A 118 15.22 1.80 -0.74
N ARG A 119 14.87 2.64 0.24
CA ARG A 119 15.48 2.63 1.57
C ARG A 119 14.48 2.17 2.60
N VAL A 120 14.81 1.11 3.34
CA VAL A 120 14.03 0.65 4.49
C VAL A 120 14.76 1.12 5.75
N GLU A 121 14.25 2.17 6.37
CA GLU A 121 14.84 2.72 7.61
C GLU A 121 14.51 1.84 8.82
N SER A 122 13.27 1.33 8.87
CA SER A 122 12.78 0.49 9.96
C SER A 122 11.64 -0.41 9.51
N GLY A 123 11.45 -1.49 10.27
CA GLY A 123 10.44 -2.50 9.96
C GLY A 123 10.90 -3.46 8.86
N ASN A 124 9.99 -4.40 8.58
CA ASN A 124 10.14 -5.42 7.56
C ASN A 124 8.91 -5.25 6.66
N TRP A 125 9.13 -5.29 5.36
CA TRP A 125 8.12 -4.89 4.39
C TRP A 125 7.94 -5.99 3.36
N ILE A 126 6.68 -6.29 3.04
CA ILE A 126 6.31 -7.08 1.87
C ILE A 126 5.81 -6.11 0.81
N LEU A 127 6.48 -6.09 -0.33
CA LEU A 127 6.07 -5.30 -1.49
C LEU A 127 5.35 -6.19 -2.48
N TYR A 128 4.43 -5.59 -3.22
CA TYR A 128 3.61 -6.26 -4.20
C TYR A 128 3.65 -5.50 -5.52
N GLU A 129 3.80 -6.24 -6.60
CA GLU A 129 3.86 -5.72 -7.97
C GLU A 129 2.55 -5.02 -8.39
N GLN A 130 1.41 -5.47 -7.87
CA GLN A 130 0.08 -4.95 -8.21
C GLN A 130 -0.61 -4.32 -6.97
N PRO A 131 -1.61 -3.44 -7.19
CA PRO A 131 -2.45 -2.94 -6.12
C PRO A 131 -3.18 -4.07 -5.38
N ASN A 132 -3.62 -3.78 -4.16
CA ASN A 132 -4.38 -4.67 -3.29
C ASN A 132 -3.64 -5.97 -2.93
N PHE A 133 -2.32 -5.89 -2.75
CA PHE A 133 -1.46 -6.99 -2.29
C PHE A 133 -1.45 -8.19 -3.24
N LYS A 134 -1.33 -7.93 -4.55
CA LYS A 134 -1.36 -8.92 -5.63
C LYS A 134 -0.09 -8.91 -6.48
N GLY A 135 0.05 -9.92 -7.33
CA GLY A 135 1.21 -10.07 -8.22
C GLY A 135 2.44 -10.59 -7.49
N TYR A 136 3.63 -10.32 -8.06
CA TYR A 136 4.88 -10.73 -7.44
C TYR A 136 5.10 -10.06 -6.09
N GLN A 137 5.65 -10.83 -5.14
CA GLN A 137 5.86 -10.42 -3.75
C GLN A 137 7.36 -10.33 -3.47
N TYR A 138 7.77 -9.32 -2.72
CA TYR A 138 9.18 -9.09 -2.38
C TYR A 138 9.34 -8.79 -0.91
N TYR A 139 10.16 -9.56 -0.21
CA TYR A 139 10.44 -9.35 1.21
C TYR A 139 11.70 -8.50 1.42
N LEU A 140 11.51 -7.30 1.97
CA LEU A 140 12.58 -6.37 2.31
C LEU A 140 12.75 -6.25 3.82
N ARG A 141 14.01 -6.28 4.24
CA ARG A 141 14.44 -5.94 5.60
C ARG A 141 15.03 -4.53 5.61
N ARG A 142 15.27 -4.00 6.81
CA ARG A 142 16.06 -2.78 7.01
C ARG A 142 17.33 -2.81 6.16
N GLY A 143 17.58 -1.74 5.41
CA GLY A 143 18.70 -1.66 4.49
C GLY A 143 18.45 -0.73 3.31
N GLU A 144 19.48 -0.59 2.49
CA GLU A 144 19.47 0.21 1.28
C GLU A 144 19.49 -0.69 0.05
N TYR A 145 18.59 -0.42 -0.90
CA TYR A 145 18.44 -1.19 -2.12
C TYR A 145 18.55 -0.25 -3.33
N PRO A 146 19.75 -0.06 -3.89
CA PRO A 146 20.00 0.94 -4.95
C PRO A 146 19.43 0.58 -6.33
N ASP A 147 19.00 -0.67 -6.54
CA ASP A 147 18.42 -1.17 -7.79
C ASP A 147 17.36 -2.25 -7.49
N PHE A 148 16.36 -2.42 -8.35
CA PHE A 148 15.27 -3.38 -8.13
C PHE A 148 15.72 -4.84 -8.07
N GLN A 149 16.85 -5.13 -8.71
CA GLN A 149 17.48 -6.44 -8.63
C GLN A 149 17.92 -6.80 -7.19
N GLN A 150 18.16 -5.80 -6.32
CA GLN A 150 18.63 -6.03 -4.94
C GLN A 150 17.54 -6.61 -4.03
N TRP A 151 16.26 -6.41 -4.35
CA TRP A 151 15.15 -7.10 -3.68
C TRP A 151 14.58 -8.27 -4.50
N LEU A 152 15.34 -8.72 -5.51
CA LEU A 152 14.95 -9.78 -6.45
C LEU A 152 13.71 -9.39 -7.28
N GLY A 153 13.55 -8.11 -7.59
CA GLY A 153 12.52 -7.60 -8.49
C GLY A 153 12.66 -8.13 -9.92
N PHE A 154 11.57 -8.60 -10.51
CA PHE A 154 11.53 -8.93 -11.95
C PHE A 154 11.41 -7.68 -12.83
N ASN A 155 10.83 -6.61 -12.27
CA ASN A 155 10.63 -5.30 -12.90
C ASN A 155 10.67 -4.20 -11.82
N ASP A 156 10.47 -2.95 -12.24
CA ASP A 156 10.41 -1.76 -11.39
C ASP A 156 8.98 -1.43 -10.92
N SER A 157 8.02 -2.36 -11.05
CA SER A 157 6.64 -2.16 -10.61
C SER A 157 6.47 -2.54 -9.14
N VAL A 158 6.17 -1.54 -8.31
CA VAL A 158 5.72 -1.71 -6.93
C VAL A 158 4.46 -0.89 -6.76
N ARG A 159 3.35 -1.53 -6.37
CA ARG A 159 2.02 -0.90 -6.37
C ARG A 159 1.27 -1.07 -5.06
N SER A 160 1.71 -1.94 -4.16
CA SER A 160 1.23 -1.96 -2.78
C SER A 160 2.30 -2.47 -1.83
N CYS A 161 2.19 -2.14 -0.55
CA CYS A 161 3.16 -2.53 0.48
C CYS A 161 2.48 -2.85 1.80
N HIS A 162 3.00 -3.85 2.51
CA HIS A 162 2.52 -4.29 3.81
C HIS A 162 3.68 -4.29 4.81
N LEU A 163 3.51 -3.59 5.92
CA LEU A 163 4.40 -3.60 7.07
C LEU A 163 4.13 -4.88 7.89
N THR A 164 5.11 -5.76 7.97
CA THR A 164 4.95 -7.01 8.71
C THR A 164 4.95 -6.72 10.21
N THR A 165 4.06 -7.38 10.95
CA THR A 165 4.03 -7.26 12.41
C THR A 165 5.28 -7.90 13.03
N GLN A 166 5.75 -7.30 14.12
CA GLN A 166 6.83 -7.91 14.88
C GLN A 166 6.30 -9.13 15.63
N HIS A 167 6.75 -10.31 15.20
CA HIS A 167 6.46 -11.53 15.94
C HIS A 167 7.45 -11.71 17.10
N ARG A 168 6.92 -11.91 18.31
CA ARG A 168 7.70 -12.14 19.55
C ARG A 168 7.42 -13.53 20.13
N GLY A 169 7.39 -14.54 19.27
CA GLY A 169 7.12 -15.93 19.63
C GLY A 169 7.98 -16.89 18.83
N PRO A 170 7.77 -18.21 19.00
CA PRO A 170 8.41 -19.20 18.16
C PRO A 170 7.94 -19.04 16.71
N PHE A 171 8.78 -19.49 15.79
CA PHE A 171 8.39 -19.67 14.40
C PHE A 171 8.23 -21.17 14.20
N ILE A 172 7.05 -21.61 13.75
CA ILE A 172 6.78 -23.02 13.53
C ILE A 172 5.96 -23.19 12.26
N ILE A 173 6.49 -23.95 11.31
CA ILE A 173 5.78 -24.33 10.10
C ILE A 173 5.89 -25.84 9.88
N LYS A 174 4.77 -26.47 9.50
CA LYS A 174 4.72 -27.85 9.04
C LYS A 174 4.52 -27.86 7.54
N VAL A 175 5.36 -28.58 6.82
CA VAL A 175 5.28 -28.74 5.36
C VAL A 175 4.96 -30.18 5.02
N TYR A 176 4.20 -30.37 3.95
CA TYR A 176 3.67 -31.67 3.56
C TYR A 176 3.91 -31.95 2.08
N GLU A 177 4.25 -33.21 1.80
CA GLU A 177 4.48 -33.73 0.45
C GLU A 177 3.22 -33.68 -0.41
N LYS A 178 2.02 -33.87 0.17
CA LYS A 178 0.76 -33.90 -0.59
C LYS A 178 -0.19 -32.81 -0.13
N GLU A 179 -1.22 -32.57 -0.95
CA GLU A 179 -2.31 -31.66 -0.61
C GLU A 179 -3.11 -32.15 0.60
N ASP A 180 -3.88 -31.25 1.20
CA ASP A 180 -4.74 -31.53 2.36
C ASP A 180 -4.00 -32.15 3.57
N PHE A 181 -2.74 -31.76 3.79
CA PHE A 181 -1.89 -32.21 4.91
C PHE A 181 -1.61 -33.72 4.91
N LYS A 182 -1.54 -34.32 3.73
CA LYS A 182 -1.26 -35.75 3.53
C LYS A 182 0.20 -35.99 3.17
N GLY A 183 0.60 -37.26 3.19
CA GLY A 183 1.95 -37.71 2.80
C GLY A 183 2.99 -37.44 3.87
N GLN A 184 4.27 -37.41 3.48
CA GLN A 184 5.35 -37.10 4.41
C GLN A 184 5.17 -35.68 4.96
N MET A 185 5.39 -35.52 6.27
CA MET A 185 5.36 -34.24 6.98
C MET A 185 6.71 -33.96 7.63
N MET A 186 7.11 -32.70 7.65
CA MET A 186 8.24 -32.22 8.44
C MET A 186 7.93 -30.86 9.06
N GLU A 187 8.33 -30.69 10.32
CA GLU A 187 8.22 -29.43 11.05
C GLU A 187 9.56 -28.68 10.99
N PHE A 188 9.47 -27.37 10.80
CA PHE A 188 10.61 -26.46 10.78
C PHE A 188 10.39 -25.29 11.73
N THR A 189 11.46 -24.94 12.44
CA THR A 189 11.51 -23.80 13.37
C THR A 189 12.58 -22.77 13.00
N GLU A 190 13.37 -23.09 11.97
CA GLU A 190 14.50 -22.31 11.49
C GLU A 190 14.39 -22.08 9.99
N ASP A 191 15.24 -21.18 9.48
CA ASP A 191 15.33 -20.92 8.05
C ASP A 191 15.89 -22.16 7.32
N CYS A 192 15.39 -22.42 6.12
CA CYS A 192 15.79 -23.56 5.30
C CYS A 192 16.29 -23.07 3.94
N GLN A 193 17.61 -23.17 3.69
CA GLN A 193 18.24 -22.75 2.43
C GLN A 193 18.05 -23.75 1.29
N ASN A 194 17.84 -25.03 1.63
CA ASN A 194 17.65 -26.10 0.66
C ASN A 194 16.63 -27.12 1.19
N VAL A 195 15.40 -27.01 0.67
CA VAL A 195 14.30 -27.90 1.05
C VAL A 195 14.59 -29.34 0.67
N HIS A 196 15.19 -29.58 -0.50
CA HIS A 196 15.49 -30.94 -0.95
C HIS A 196 16.45 -31.67 -0.01
N GLU A 197 17.46 -30.98 0.51
CA GLU A 197 18.42 -31.57 1.44
C GLU A 197 17.77 -31.98 2.77
N ARG A 198 16.87 -31.14 3.30
CA ARG A 198 16.24 -31.34 4.61
C ARG A 198 15.01 -32.24 4.55
N PHE A 199 14.12 -31.99 3.58
CA PHE A 199 12.82 -32.64 3.43
C PHE A 199 12.81 -33.78 2.40
N ARG A 200 13.87 -33.93 1.59
CA ARG A 200 14.01 -34.94 0.51
C ARG A 200 13.06 -34.79 -0.68
N TYR A 201 12.06 -33.91 -0.59
CA TYR A 201 11.18 -33.52 -1.70
C TYR A 201 11.53 -32.12 -2.21
N ASN A 202 11.25 -31.88 -3.50
CA ASN A 202 11.40 -30.54 -4.12
C ASN A 202 10.08 -29.74 -4.11
N ASP A 203 8.96 -30.43 -3.87
CA ASP A 203 7.62 -29.88 -3.96
C ASP A 203 6.95 -29.94 -2.60
N ILE A 204 6.34 -28.82 -2.20
CA ILE A 204 5.50 -28.68 -1.01
C ILE A 204 4.09 -28.40 -1.49
N HIS A 205 3.19 -29.36 -1.29
CA HIS A 205 1.82 -29.26 -1.79
C HIS A 205 0.85 -28.66 -0.77
N SER A 206 1.14 -28.79 0.53
CA SER A 206 0.39 -28.12 1.58
C SER A 206 1.28 -27.78 2.77
N CYS A 207 0.89 -26.78 3.56
CA CYS A 207 1.61 -26.40 4.78
C CYS A 207 0.69 -25.80 5.84
N HIS A 208 1.07 -25.95 7.09
CA HIS A 208 0.42 -25.32 8.23
C HIS A 208 1.41 -24.42 8.93
N VAL A 209 1.20 -23.11 8.85
CA VAL A 209 1.96 -22.12 9.62
C VAL A 209 1.33 -22.02 11.00
N LEU A 210 1.94 -22.69 11.97
CA LEU A 210 1.43 -22.72 13.34
C LEU A 210 1.72 -21.42 14.07
N ASP A 211 2.93 -20.89 13.88
CA ASP A 211 3.30 -19.62 14.48
C ASP A 211 4.38 -18.88 13.67
N GLY A 212 4.37 -17.55 13.80
CA GLY A 212 5.22 -16.64 13.06
C GLY A 212 4.84 -16.48 11.58
N HIS A 213 5.54 -15.56 10.92
CA HIS A 213 5.39 -15.30 9.49
C HIS A 213 6.56 -15.90 8.72
N TRP A 214 6.29 -16.41 7.52
CA TRP A 214 7.28 -17.12 6.71
C TRP A 214 7.29 -16.59 5.27
N MET A 215 8.45 -16.64 4.63
CA MET A 215 8.59 -16.42 3.18
C MET A 215 9.07 -17.70 2.52
N PHE A 216 8.29 -18.20 1.56
CA PHE A 216 8.70 -19.25 0.64
C PHE A 216 9.40 -18.66 -0.57
N TYR A 217 10.32 -19.44 -1.14
CA TYR A 217 11.09 -19.12 -2.34
C TYR A 217 11.04 -20.31 -3.29
N GLU A 218 10.77 -20.06 -4.56
CA GLU A 218 10.69 -21.09 -5.60
C GLU A 218 12.03 -21.83 -5.80
N GLU A 219 13.15 -21.13 -5.60
CA GLU A 219 14.49 -21.69 -5.74
C GLU A 219 15.22 -21.83 -4.39
N GLN A 220 16.33 -22.56 -4.41
CA GLN A 220 17.23 -22.69 -3.26
C GLN A 220 17.93 -21.34 -2.97
N ASN A 221 18.48 -21.20 -1.76
CA ASN A 221 19.24 -20.02 -1.33
C ASN A 221 18.46 -18.69 -1.43
N TYR A 222 17.15 -18.73 -1.16
CA TYR A 222 16.24 -17.58 -1.11
C TYR A 222 16.12 -16.82 -2.44
N ARG A 223 15.98 -17.56 -3.56
CA ARG A 223 15.88 -17.01 -4.92
C ARG A 223 14.56 -17.35 -5.61
N GLY A 224 14.35 -16.74 -6.77
CA GLY A 224 13.13 -16.94 -7.56
C GLY A 224 11.92 -16.20 -6.96
N ARG A 225 10.73 -16.68 -7.31
CA ARG A 225 9.47 -16.09 -6.83
C ARG A 225 9.34 -16.27 -5.32
N GLN A 226 8.81 -15.25 -4.65
CA GLN A 226 8.63 -15.24 -3.21
C GLN A 226 7.15 -15.26 -2.85
N TYR A 227 6.80 -15.95 -1.75
CA TYR A 227 5.42 -16.06 -1.28
C TYR A 227 5.38 -15.80 0.23
N TYR A 228 4.56 -14.84 0.66
CA TYR A 228 4.37 -14.49 2.06
C TYR A 228 3.25 -15.31 2.70
N LEU A 229 3.60 -16.03 3.77
CA LEU A 229 2.67 -16.87 4.51
C LEU A 229 2.45 -16.31 5.93
N LYS A 230 1.18 -16.07 6.23
CA LYS A 230 0.68 -15.76 7.58
C LYS A 230 0.32 -17.04 8.34
N PRO A 231 0.22 -17.01 9.68
CA PRO A 231 -0.32 -18.12 10.45
C PRO A 231 -1.66 -18.61 9.88
N GLY A 232 -1.78 -19.93 9.71
CA GLY A 232 -2.95 -20.56 9.10
C GLY A 232 -2.67 -21.85 8.34
N GLU A 233 -3.76 -22.42 7.84
CA GLU A 233 -3.82 -23.66 7.06
C GLU A 233 -3.79 -23.36 5.56
N TYR A 234 -2.83 -23.94 4.85
CA TYR A 234 -2.74 -23.86 3.38
C TYR A 234 -2.80 -25.27 2.80
N ARG A 235 -4.00 -25.69 2.37
CA ARG A 235 -4.24 -27.07 1.92
C ARG A 235 -3.71 -27.37 0.53
N ARG A 236 -3.44 -26.32 -0.27
CA ARG A 236 -2.89 -26.41 -1.62
C ARG A 236 -1.93 -25.24 -1.90
N TYR A 237 -1.00 -25.42 -2.83
CA TYR A 237 -0.02 -24.39 -3.19
C TYR A 237 -0.61 -23.10 -3.78
N THR A 238 -1.80 -23.20 -4.37
CA THR A 238 -2.55 -22.03 -4.84
C THR A 238 -3.04 -21.15 -3.70
N ASN A 239 -3.14 -21.65 -2.45
CA ASN A 239 -3.59 -20.87 -1.30
C ASN A 239 -2.56 -19.81 -0.86
N TRP A 240 -1.26 -20.00 -1.13
CA TRP A 240 -0.24 -18.97 -0.91
C TRP A 240 0.12 -18.20 -2.19
N GLY A 241 -0.66 -18.39 -3.27
CA GLY A 241 -0.49 -17.65 -4.52
C GLY A 241 0.57 -18.20 -5.47
N ALA A 242 1.08 -19.42 -5.25
CA ALA A 242 2.00 -20.06 -6.19
C ALA A 242 1.26 -20.70 -7.37
N MET A 243 1.94 -20.77 -8.52
CA MET A 243 1.44 -21.43 -9.73
C MET A 243 1.85 -22.91 -9.83
N ASN A 244 2.82 -23.32 -9.03
CA ASN A 244 3.34 -24.68 -8.96
C ASN A 244 3.71 -24.99 -7.49
N PRO A 245 3.87 -26.26 -7.10
CA PRO A 245 4.18 -26.64 -5.72
C PRO A 245 5.67 -26.51 -5.37
N ARG A 246 6.52 -26.00 -6.27
CA ARG A 246 7.97 -25.99 -6.08
C ARG A 246 8.35 -24.98 -5.01
N VAL A 247 9.07 -25.45 -3.98
CA VAL A 247 9.62 -24.59 -2.92
C VAL A 247 11.05 -25.04 -2.65
N GLY A 248 12.02 -24.26 -3.11
CA GLY A 248 13.43 -24.58 -2.96
C GLY A 248 14.03 -24.12 -1.63
N SER A 249 13.50 -23.06 -1.03
CA SER A 249 13.93 -22.54 0.27
C SER A 249 12.82 -21.74 0.95
N PHE A 250 12.95 -21.53 2.26
CA PHE A 250 12.06 -20.64 3.01
C PHE A 250 12.75 -20.06 4.24
N ARG A 251 12.29 -18.90 4.69
CA ARG A 251 12.85 -18.22 5.87
C ARG A 251 11.78 -17.56 6.73
N ARG A 252 12.10 -17.34 7.99
CA ARG A 252 11.29 -16.61 8.95
C ARG A 252 11.30 -15.12 8.60
N VAL A 253 10.13 -14.50 8.71
CA VAL A 253 9.96 -13.05 8.62
C VAL A 253 10.06 -12.50 10.03
N GLN A 254 11.30 -12.24 10.45
CA GLN A 254 11.63 -11.75 11.79
C GLN A 254 12.34 -10.40 11.71
N HIS A 255 12.03 -9.51 12.65
CA HIS A 255 12.83 -8.29 12.86
C HIS A 255 14.11 -8.68 13.58
N LEU A 256 15.22 -8.69 12.86
CA LEU A 256 16.55 -8.74 13.47
C LEU A 256 16.92 -7.30 13.83
N TYR A 257 17.15 -7.06 15.12
CA TYR A 257 17.56 -5.76 15.65
C TYR A 257 19.04 -5.49 15.36
#